data_AF-A0A8S3WNN9-F1
#
_entry.id   AF-A0A8S3WNN9-F1
#
_cell.length_a   1.000
_cell.length_b   1.000
_cell.length_c   1.000
_cell.angle_alpha   90.00
_cell.angle_beta   90.00
_cell.angle_gamma   90.00
#
_symmetry.space_group_name_H-M   'P 1'
#
loop_
_entity.id
_entity.type
_entity.pdbx_description
1 polymer ?
#
loop_
_entity_poly.entity_id
_entity_poly.type
_entity_poly.pdbx_seq_one_letter_code
_entity_poly.pdbx_strand_id
1 'polypeptide(L)'
;MPLENRPRLPRIALSKRNRAVVRTLNPMLVTHLEASRDLCDTDSILFGTALEVCRTIGAKVSTAGRATGQSSAIPAWRKRIEEHIAKARALIGRLICFNNRTRIVRTVRMAFAGTNISISQLDITQELTERIDDLK
;
A
#
# COMPACT_ATOMS: atom_id res chain seq x y z
N MET A 1 -9.94 13.52 8.35
CA MET A 1 -10.86 13.73 9.50
C MET A 1 -10.64 12.59 10.50
N PRO A 2 -10.37 12.86 11.79
CA PRO A 2 -10.14 11.82 12.79
C PRO A 2 -11.31 10.84 12.87
N LEU A 3 -11.03 9.55 13.02
CA LEU A 3 -12.04 8.47 12.95
C LEU A 3 -13.22 8.71 13.92
N GLU A 4 -12.90 9.21 15.12
CA GLU A 4 -13.83 9.49 16.21
C GLU A 4 -14.88 10.58 15.88
N ASN A 5 -14.55 11.46 14.93
CA ASN A 5 -15.39 12.57 14.51
C ASN A 5 -16.17 12.27 13.20
N ARG A 6 -16.01 11.08 12.64
CA ARG A 6 -16.65 10.72 11.37
C ARG A 6 -18.12 10.36 11.60
N PRO A 7 -19.06 10.96 10.83
CA PRO A 7 -20.47 10.56 10.91
C PRO A 7 -20.65 9.13 10.40
N ARG A 8 -21.69 8.44 10.92
CA ARG A 8 -22.04 7.11 10.43
C ARG A 8 -22.61 7.19 9.01
N LEU A 9 -22.00 6.45 8.10
CA LEU A 9 -22.50 6.30 6.75
C LEU A 9 -23.67 5.29 6.71
N PRO A 10 -24.80 5.63 6.09
CA PRO A 10 -25.92 4.72 5.94
C PRO A 10 -25.56 3.58 4.99
N ARG A 11 -26.18 2.41 5.20
CA ARG A 11 -26.02 1.29 4.29
C ARG A 11 -26.82 1.55 3.02
N ILE A 12 -26.15 1.60 1.87
CA ILE A 12 -26.77 1.92 0.57
C ILE A 12 -27.19 0.62 -0.13
N ALA A 13 -28.40 0.57 -0.68
CA ALA A 13 -28.84 -0.54 -1.52
C ALA A 13 -28.11 -0.53 -2.88
N LEU A 14 -27.68 -1.71 -3.37
CA LEU A 14 -26.95 -1.85 -4.64
C LEU A 14 -27.87 -1.85 -5.88
N SER A 15 -28.74 -0.85 -5.97
CA SER A 15 -29.58 -0.62 -7.16
C SER A 15 -28.72 -0.33 -8.39
N LYS A 16 -29.29 -0.47 -9.60
CA LYS A 16 -28.57 -0.17 -10.86
C LYS A 16 -28.08 1.29 -10.88
N ARG A 17 -28.90 2.21 -10.39
CA ARG A 17 -28.57 3.64 -10.24
C ARG A 17 -27.40 3.86 -9.28
N ASN A 18 -27.44 3.26 -8.09
CA ASN A 18 -26.39 3.46 -7.08
C ASN A 18 -25.06 2.84 -7.53
N ARG A 19 -25.11 1.69 -8.23
CA ARG A 19 -23.92 1.10 -8.85
C ARG A 19 -23.34 1.98 -9.96
N ALA A 20 -24.18 2.66 -10.74
CA ALA A 20 -23.70 3.60 -11.75
C ALA A 20 -22.91 4.74 -11.08
N VAL A 21 -23.48 5.36 -10.04
CA VAL A 21 -22.81 6.43 -9.27
C VAL A 21 -21.46 5.98 -8.71
N VAL A 22 -21.41 4.80 -8.09
CA VAL A 22 -20.15 4.24 -7.58
C VAL A 22 -19.14 4.05 -8.71
N ARG A 23 -19.57 3.52 -9.86
CA ARG A 23 -18.69 3.35 -11.03
C ARG A 23 -18.16 4.66 -11.57
N THR A 24 -18.94 5.75 -11.51
CA THR A 24 -18.48 7.07 -11.97
C THR A 24 -17.45 7.68 -11.02
N LEU A 25 -17.58 7.44 -9.71
CA LEU A 25 -16.67 7.98 -8.69
C LEU A 25 -15.41 7.13 -8.52
N ASN A 26 -15.45 5.84 -8.85
CA ASN A 26 -14.33 4.92 -8.65
C ASN A 26 -13.04 5.33 -9.40
N PRO A 27 -13.07 5.82 -10.65
CA PRO A 27 -11.87 6.33 -11.33
C PRO A 27 -11.22 7.52 -10.60
N MET A 28 -12.03 8.41 -10.03
CA MET A 28 -11.53 9.56 -9.25
C MET A 28 -10.91 9.10 -7.93
N LEU A 29 -11.42 8.02 -7.35
CA LEU A 29 -10.82 7.43 -6.14
C LEU A 29 -9.39 6.92 -6.41
N VAL A 30 -9.13 6.33 -7.58
CA VAL A 30 -7.81 5.79 -7.93
C VAL A 30 -6.74 6.89 -7.91
N THR A 31 -7.03 8.04 -8.53
CA THR A 31 -6.08 9.16 -8.58
C THR A 31 -5.79 9.74 -7.19
N HIS A 32 -6.78 9.77 -6.30
CA HIS A 32 -6.57 10.20 -4.91
C HIS A 32 -5.81 9.17 -4.09
N LEU A 33 -5.99 7.87 -4.35
CA LEU A 33 -5.26 6.80 -3.65
C LEU A 33 -3.78 6.76 -4.02
N GLU A 34 -3.41 7.11 -5.26
CA GLU A 34 -2.00 7.22 -5.67
C GLU A 34 -1.24 8.29 -4.87
N ALA A 35 -1.91 9.36 -4.46
CA ALA A 35 -1.34 10.43 -3.64
C ALA A 35 -1.30 10.11 -2.13
N SER A 36 -1.82 8.96 -1.72
CA SER A 36 -1.90 8.56 -0.31
C SER A 36 -0.53 8.20 0.26
N ARG A 37 -0.16 8.79 1.41
CA ARG A 37 1.16 8.59 2.03
C ARG A 37 1.17 7.44 3.03
N ASP A 38 0.03 7.18 3.66
CA ASP A 38 -0.10 6.13 4.66
C ASP A 38 -1.52 5.53 4.72
N LEU A 39 -1.72 4.59 5.65
CA LEU A 39 -3.00 3.90 5.80
C LEU A 39 -4.10 4.79 6.41
N CYS A 40 -3.74 5.83 7.16
CA CYS A 40 -4.68 6.79 7.74
C CYS A 40 -5.21 7.77 6.69
N ASP A 41 -4.33 8.20 5.78
CA ASP A 41 -4.68 8.99 4.60
C ASP A 41 -5.59 8.18 3.67
N THR A 42 -5.22 6.92 3.40
CA THR A 42 -6.03 5.97 2.62
C THR A 42 -7.43 5.83 3.22
N ASP A 43 -7.52 5.62 4.53
CA ASP A 43 -8.79 5.50 5.24
C ASP A 43 -9.63 6.79 5.17
N SER A 44 -8.99 7.96 5.24
CA SER A 44 -9.66 9.25 5.10
C SER A 44 -10.20 9.49 3.68
N ILE A 45 -9.43 9.11 2.64
CA ILE A 45 -9.81 9.20 1.23
C ILE A 45 -11.01 8.26 0.95
N LEU A 46 -10.94 7.02 1.42
CA LEU A 46 -12.04 6.05 1.29
C LEU A 46 -13.31 6.55 1.97
N PHE A 47 -13.19 7.10 3.17
CA PHE A 47 -14.32 7.67 3.89
C PHE A 47 -14.94 8.87 3.16
N GLY A 48 -14.11 9.81 2.69
CA GLY A 48 -14.58 10.98 1.95
C GLY A 48 -15.32 10.59 0.67
N THR A 49 -14.80 9.59 -0.05
CA THR A 49 -15.44 9.06 -1.26
C THR A 49 -16.77 8.39 -0.94
N ALA A 50 -16.83 7.57 0.11
CA ALA A 50 -18.07 6.93 0.54
C ALA A 50 -19.13 7.95 1.01
N LEU A 51 -18.70 9.03 1.66
CA LEU A 51 -19.56 10.16 2.02
C LEU A 51 -20.12 10.86 0.78
N GLU A 52 -19.30 11.06 -0.25
CA GLU A 52 -19.72 11.68 -1.51
C GLU A 52 -20.70 10.79 -2.29
N VAL A 53 -20.48 9.47 -2.30
CA VAL A 53 -21.46 8.49 -2.81
C VAL A 53 -22.80 8.61 -2.07
N CYS A 54 -22.77 8.74 -0.73
CA CYS A 54 -24.00 8.92 0.05
C CYS A 54 -24.73 10.21 -0.34
N ARG A 55 -24.00 11.33 -0.50
CA ARG A 55 -24.56 12.62 -0.89
C ARG A 55 -25.17 12.60 -2.28
N THR A 56 -24.44 12.09 -3.27
CA THR A 56 -24.89 12.00 -4.67
C THR A 56 -26.12 11.12 -4.85
N ILE A 57 -26.31 10.10 -4.01
CA ILE A 57 -27.51 9.25 -4.00
C ILE A 57 -28.65 9.87 -3.18
N GLY A 58 -28.40 10.93 -2.42
CA GLY A 58 -29.38 11.56 -1.52
C GLY A 58 -29.63 10.77 -0.24
N ALA A 59 -28.69 9.91 0.16
CA ALA A 59 -28.78 9.16 1.40
C ALA A 59 -28.57 10.09 2.61
N LYS A 60 -29.49 10.05 3.57
CA LYS A 60 -29.37 10.84 4.80
C LYS A 60 -28.22 10.32 5.66
N VAL A 61 -27.15 11.10 5.73
CA VAL A 61 -26.02 10.86 6.64
C VAL A 61 -26.37 11.49 7.98
N SER A 62 -26.55 10.67 9.01
CA SER A 62 -26.87 11.17 10.34
C SER A 62 -25.67 11.84 10.97
N THR A 63 -25.82 13.08 11.41
CA THR A 63 -24.86 13.80 12.24
C THR A 63 -24.97 13.43 13.72
N ALA A 64 -26.09 12.81 14.12
CA ALA A 64 -26.46 12.57 15.53
C ALA A 64 -25.85 11.30 16.15
N GLY A 65 -24.89 10.68 15.48
CA GLY A 65 -24.16 9.55 16.03
C GLY A 65 -22.67 9.83 15.96
N ARG A 66 -22.07 10.34 17.05
CA ARG A 66 -20.73 9.87 17.40
C ARG A 66 -20.77 8.36 17.24
N ALA A 67 -19.80 7.75 16.59
CA ALA A 67 -19.75 6.30 16.47
C ALA A 67 -19.45 5.68 17.86
N THR A 68 -20.35 5.82 18.84
CA THR A 68 -20.27 5.36 20.23
C THR A 68 -20.32 3.85 20.37
N GLY A 69 -19.93 3.11 19.34
CA GLY A 69 -19.91 1.65 19.32
C GLY A 69 -18.98 1.05 18.29
N GLN A 70 -18.09 1.83 17.66
CA GLN A 70 -16.94 1.21 17.01
C GLN A 70 -16.02 0.75 18.14
N SER A 71 -16.16 -0.52 18.53
CA SER A 71 -15.06 -1.25 19.13
C SER A 71 -13.80 -0.87 18.38
N SER A 72 -12.71 -0.56 19.10
CA SER A 72 -11.39 -0.15 18.58
C SER A 72 -10.75 -1.17 17.62
N ALA A 73 -11.51 -2.16 17.18
CA ALA A 73 -11.19 -3.13 16.17
C ALA A 73 -10.77 -2.43 14.87
N ILE A 74 -9.49 -2.59 14.56
CA ILE A 74 -8.87 -2.26 13.28
C ILE A 74 -9.76 -2.82 12.15
N PRO A 75 -10.16 -2.00 11.16
CA PRO A 75 -10.98 -2.47 10.06
C PRO A 75 -10.35 -3.67 9.34
N ALA A 76 -11.18 -4.65 8.96
CA ALA A 76 -10.69 -5.88 8.32
C ALA A 76 -9.86 -5.62 7.05
N TRP A 77 -10.21 -4.58 6.29
CA TRP A 77 -9.42 -4.18 5.11
C TRP A 77 -8.02 -3.71 5.49
N ARG A 78 -7.89 -2.93 6.57
CA ARG A 78 -6.62 -2.40 7.05
C ARG A 78 -5.70 -3.53 7.51
N LYS A 79 -6.24 -4.46 8.31
CA LYS A 79 -5.52 -5.65 8.74
C LYS A 79 -4.98 -6.46 7.56
N ARG A 80 -5.81 -6.68 6.53
CA ARG A 80 -5.38 -7.40 5.31
C ARG A 80 -4.23 -6.67 4.61
N ILE A 81 -4.31 -5.35 4.44
CA ILE A 81 -3.23 -4.60 3.80
C ILE A 81 -1.94 -4.67 4.63
N GLU A 82 -2.03 -4.47 5.95
CA GLU A 82 -0.91 -4.57 6.87
C GLU A 82 -0.23 -5.95 6.81
N GLU A 83 -1.01 -7.04 6.75
CA GLU A 83 -0.49 -8.40 6.56
C GLU A 83 0.25 -8.57 5.22
N HIS A 84 -0.27 -8.01 4.13
CA HIS A 84 0.41 -8.07 2.83
C HIS A 84 1.71 -7.26 2.83
N ILE A 85 1.71 -6.07 3.44
CA ILE A 85 2.91 -5.25 3.63
C ILE A 85 3.96 -6.02 4.43
N ALA A 86 3.56 -6.68 5.52
CA ALA A 86 4.46 -7.50 6.34
C ALA A 86 5.08 -8.66 5.53
N LYS A 87 4.27 -9.38 4.74
CA LYS A 87 4.75 -10.44 3.85
C LYS A 87 5.73 -9.93 2.80
N ALA A 88 5.42 -8.78 2.18
CA ALA A 88 6.30 -8.15 1.19
C ALA A 88 7.64 -7.75 1.81
N ARG A 89 7.64 -7.10 2.99
CA ARG A 89 8.85 -6.78 3.74
C ARG A 89 9.68 -8.01 4.06
N ALA A 90 9.05 -9.11 4.46
CA ALA A 90 9.74 -10.37 4.73
C ALA A 90 10.36 -11.00 3.46
N LEU A 91 9.70 -10.86 2.30
CA LEU A 91 10.26 -11.28 1.01
C LEU A 91 11.44 -10.40 0.60
N ILE A 92 11.31 -9.08 0.71
CA ILE A 92 12.39 -8.12 0.45
C ILE A 92 13.59 -8.43 1.35
N GLY A 93 13.38 -8.63 2.66
CA GLY A 93 14.44 -9.00 3.59
C GLY A 93 15.13 -10.31 3.19
N ARG A 94 14.38 -11.33 2.76
CA ARG A 94 14.96 -12.58 2.24
C ARG A 94 15.76 -12.37 0.95
N LEU A 95 15.27 -11.54 0.03
CA LEU A 95 15.96 -11.21 -1.21
C LEU A 95 17.25 -10.41 -0.94
N ILE A 96 17.22 -9.43 -0.04
CA ILE A 96 18.41 -8.68 0.41
C ILE A 96 19.42 -9.64 1.03
N CYS A 97 18.97 -10.52 1.94
CA CYS A 97 19.84 -11.54 2.53
C CYS A 97 20.40 -12.49 1.46
N PHE A 98 19.62 -12.85 0.43
CA PHE A 98 20.08 -13.70 -0.66
C PHE A 98 21.10 -12.98 -1.56
N ASN A 99 20.88 -11.71 -1.87
CA ASN A 99 21.81 -10.88 -2.63
C ASN A 99 23.12 -10.67 -1.85
N ASN A 100 23.02 -10.49 -0.54
CA ASN A 100 24.15 -10.38 0.38
C ASN A 100 24.76 -11.74 0.76
N ARG A 101 24.29 -12.88 0.21
CA ARG A 101 24.97 -14.17 0.40
C ARG A 101 26.27 -14.18 -0.38
N THR A 102 27.29 -13.68 0.31
CA THR A 102 28.71 -14.03 0.31
C THR A 102 29.07 -15.41 -0.24
N ARG A 103 28.19 -16.41 -0.23
CA ARG A 103 28.42 -17.72 -0.89
C ARG A 103 28.57 -17.61 -2.41
N ILE A 104 27.75 -16.82 -3.11
CA ILE A 104 27.89 -16.65 -4.58
C ILE A 104 29.17 -15.87 -4.87
N VAL A 105 29.40 -14.76 -4.15
CA VAL A 105 30.66 -14.01 -4.24
C VAL A 105 31.88 -14.89 -3.93
N ARG A 106 31.77 -15.81 -2.97
CA ARG A 106 32.85 -16.76 -2.62
C ARG A 106 33.02 -17.83 -3.69
N THR A 107 31.95 -18.40 -4.24
CA THR A 107 32.03 -19.39 -5.34
C THR A 107 32.58 -18.74 -6.61
N VAL A 108 32.17 -17.51 -6.93
CA VAL A 108 32.69 -16.70 -8.04
C VAL A 108 34.17 -16.38 -7.79
N ARG A 109 34.55 -15.87 -6.61
CA ARG A 109 35.96 -15.64 -6.26
C ARG A 109 36.81 -16.92 -6.31
N MET A 110 36.26 -18.07 -5.94
CA MET A 110 36.93 -19.37 -6.04
C MET A 110 37.04 -19.84 -7.50
N ALA A 111 36.02 -19.59 -8.34
CA ALA A 111 36.04 -19.94 -9.76
C ALA A 111 37.01 -19.06 -10.58
N PHE A 112 37.21 -17.81 -10.16
CA PHE A 112 38.17 -16.87 -10.76
C PHE A 112 39.53 -16.83 -10.03
N ALA A 113 39.75 -17.68 -9.04
CA ALA A 113 41.03 -17.75 -8.32
C ALA A 113 42.13 -18.22 -9.29
N GLY A 114 43.17 -17.39 -9.48
CA GLY A 114 44.26 -17.65 -10.43
C GLY A 114 44.07 -17.02 -11.81
N THR A 115 42.92 -16.41 -12.08
CA THR A 115 42.78 -15.44 -13.18
C THR A 115 43.16 -14.05 -12.65
N ASN A 116 43.91 -13.24 -13.39
CA ASN A 116 44.30 -11.86 -13.01
C ASN A 116 43.12 -10.87 -12.95
N ILE A 117 41.89 -11.36 -12.80
CA ILE A 117 40.65 -10.58 -12.78
C ILE A 117 40.34 -10.24 -11.33
N SER A 118 40.64 -9.00 -10.92
CA SER A 118 40.33 -8.50 -9.58
C SER A 118 38.87 -8.04 -9.54
N ILE A 119 38.01 -8.81 -8.91
CA ILE A 119 36.61 -8.43 -8.67
C ILE A 119 36.54 -7.70 -7.33
N SER A 120 36.66 -6.37 -7.36
CA SER A 120 36.50 -5.55 -6.17
C SER A 120 35.02 -5.58 -5.75
N GLN A 121 34.78 -5.63 -4.43
CA GLN A 121 33.41 -5.62 -3.88
C GLN A 121 32.67 -4.32 -4.22
N LEU A 122 33.43 -3.25 -4.47
CA LEU A 122 32.93 -1.95 -4.89
C LEU A 122 32.35 -2.01 -6.30
N ASP A 123 33.01 -2.64 -7.26
CA ASP A 123 32.52 -2.70 -8.65
C ASP A 123 31.16 -3.39 -8.76
N ILE A 124 30.98 -4.52 -8.05
CA ILE A 124 29.69 -5.23 -8.06
C ILE A 124 28.58 -4.40 -7.39
N THR A 125 28.91 -3.76 -6.26
CA THR A 125 27.90 -2.97 -5.54
C THR A 125 27.58 -1.68 -6.30
N GLN A 126 28.55 -1.05 -6.96
CA GLN A 126 28.40 0.16 -7.76
C GLN A 126 27.61 -0.12 -9.04
N GLU A 127 27.92 -1.20 -9.76
CA GLU A 127 27.20 -1.63 -10.97
C GLU A 127 25.75 -2.07 -10.67
N LEU A 128 25.50 -2.60 -9.47
CA LEU A 128 24.14 -2.89 -8.98
C LEU A 128 23.40 -1.63 -8.51
N THR A 129 24.10 -0.62 -8.00
CA THR A 129 23.49 0.63 -7.51
C THR A 129 23.16 1.56 -8.67
N GLU A 130 24.03 1.69 -9.68
CA GLU A 130 23.78 2.45 -10.91
C GLU A 130 22.55 1.92 -11.66
N ARG A 131 22.38 0.60 -11.75
CA ARG A 131 21.18 -0.02 -12.35
C ARG A 131 19.88 0.21 -11.58
N ILE A 132 19.94 0.57 -10.30
CA ILE A 132 18.76 0.85 -9.47
C ILE A 132 18.34 2.33 -9.59
N ASP A 133 19.28 3.25 -9.79
CA ASP A 133 18.97 4.67 -10.03
C ASP A 133 18.46 4.92 -11.45
N ASP A 134 18.82 4.10 -12.44
CA ASP A 134 18.24 4.10 -13.80
C ASP A 134 16.77 3.66 -13.85
N LEU A 135 16.23 3.14 -12.74
CA LEU A 135 14.85 2.65 -12.61
C LEU A 135 13.93 3.62 -11.82
N LYS A 136 14.38 4.84 -11.54
CA LYS A 136 13.54 5.94 -11.01
C LYS A 136 12.99 6.82 -12.13
#